data_AF-A0AAF0UU13-F1
#
_entry.id   AF-A0AAF0UU13-F1
#
_cell.length_a   1.000
_cell.length_b   1.000
_cell.length_c   1.000
_cell.angle_alpha   90.00
_cell.angle_beta   90.00
_cell.angle_gamma   90.00
#
_symmetry.space_group_name_H-M   'P 1'
#
loop_
_entity.id
_entity.type
_entity.pdbx_description
1 polymer ?
#
loop_
_entity_poly.entity_id
_entity_poly.type
_entity_poly.pdbx_seq_one_letter_code
_entity_poly.pdbx_strand_id
1 'polypeptide(L)'
;MRQQRYLSVLFIIIFFSATLIKAQEVEDEREFDYGEKSEKGPKMWGKLKKEWEACNNGEMQSPIDMSHERVRIIQKPDKRHYKLCNATVKNRGHDISLQWHGDAGSVLINGTNYPLQQAHWHSPSEHTVNGRRFDMEMHMVHFNENATNKIVVIGVLYKIGKPDRFLSKLIRNISSMIDKKDEVKNAGMIDPREIKIGSRKYYRYMGSLTVPPCTEGVIWTIKKKVRTVSRAQVKMLREAVHDYAERNGRPLQPKHKRPIYLMAPDDTA
;
A
#
# COMPACT_ATOMS: atom_id res chain seq x y z
N MET A 1 12.53 67.11 22.19
CA MET A 1 11.40 66.37 21.56
C MET A 1 11.93 65.04 21.05
N ARG A 2 11.67 63.94 21.77
CA ARG A 2 12.14 62.58 21.41
C ARG A 2 11.01 61.88 20.64
N GLN A 3 11.23 61.55 19.36
CA GLN A 3 10.28 60.77 18.57
C GLN A 3 10.38 59.28 18.96
N GLN A 4 9.28 58.75 19.51
CA GLN A 4 9.08 57.33 19.76
C GLN A 4 8.76 56.65 18.41
N ARG A 5 9.64 55.78 17.92
CA ARG A 5 9.34 54.92 16.76
C ARG A 5 8.54 53.72 17.23
N TYR A 6 7.29 53.61 16.79
CA TYR A 6 6.44 52.45 17.02
C TYR A 6 6.91 51.30 16.11
N LEU A 7 7.29 50.18 16.72
CA LEU A 7 7.62 48.94 16.02
C LEU A 7 6.32 48.14 15.83
N SER A 8 5.72 48.19 14.65
CA SER A 8 4.56 47.37 14.31
C SER A 8 5.01 45.92 14.09
N VAL A 9 4.79 45.06 15.09
CA VAL A 9 5.01 43.61 14.96
C VAL A 9 3.81 43.01 14.22
N LEU A 10 4.01 42.67 12.95
CA LEU A 10 3.04 41.96 12.13
C LEU A 10 3.00 40.49 12.58
N PHE A 11 1.97 40.11 13.34
CA PHE A 11 1.70 38.70 13.64
C PHE A 11 1.22 38.00 12.36
N ILE A 12 2.11 37.28 11.69
CA ILE A 12 1.74 36.34 10.63
C ILE A 12 1.03 35.16 11.32
N ILE A 13 -0.30 35.17 11.30
CA ILE A 13 -1.10 34.01 11.69
C ILE A 13 -0.91 32.97 10.59
N ILE A 14 0.00 32.03 10.82
CA ILE A 14 0.15 30.84 9.99
C ILE A 14 -1.10 29.99 10.24
N PHE A 15 -2.03 30.02 9.28
CA PHE A 15 -3.11 29.04 9.22
C PHE A 15 -2.48 27.65 9.04
N PHE A 16 -2.32 26.92 10.15
CA PHE A 16 -2.18 25.47 10.07
C PHE A 16 -3.49 24.93 9.51
N SER A 17 -3.54 24.67 8.20
CA SER A 17 -4.60 23.82 7.67
C SER A 17 -4.45 22.47 8.35
N ALA A 18 -5.39 22.10 9.21
CA ALA A 18 -5.47 20.76 9.75
C ALA A 18 -5.70 19.80 8.58
N THR A 19 -4.62 19.27 8.00
CA THR A 19 -4.70 18.17 7.06
C THR A 19 -5.27 16.99 7.83
N LEU A 20 -6.47 16.54 7.44
CA LEU A 20 -7.00 15.25 7.87
C LEU A 20 -5.88 14.22 7.77
N ILE A 21 -5.49 13.61 8.89
CA ILE A 21 -4.46 12.57 8.92
C ILE A 21 -5.06 11.36 8.20
N LYS A 22 -4.79 11.24 6.90
CA LYS A 22 -5.05 10.02 6.13
C LYS A 22 -4.00 8.98 6.58
N ALA A 23 -4.27 7.68 6.44
CA ALA A 23 -3.22 6.67 6.54
C ALA A 23 -2.17 6.94 5.46
N GLN A 24 -1.15 7.71 5.83
CA GLN A 24 -0.19 8.24 4.87
C GLN A 24 1.10 7.46 5.05
N GLU A 25 1.25 6.46 4.17
CA GLU A 25 2.57 6.08 3.67
C GLU A 25 3.33 7.35 3.27
N VAL A 26 4.65 7.36 3.44
CA VAL A 26 5.44 8.52 3.03
C VAL A 26 5.19 8.80 1.54
N GLU A 27 4.73 10.00 1.22
CA GLU A 27 4.38 10.40 -0.15
C GLU A 27 5.56 11.03 -0.91
N ASP A 28 6.68 11.32 -0.24
CA ASP A 28 7.90 11.90 -0.82
C ASP A 28 9.05 10.89 -0.74
N GLU A 29 9.42 10.32 -1.89
CA GLU A 29 10.45 9.28 -1.93
C GLU A 29 11.90 9.80 -1.93
N ARG A 30 12.16 11.13 -1.93
CA ARG A 30 13.55 11.65 -1.91
C ARG A 30 14.31 11.28 -0.63
N GLU A 31 13.57 10.84 0.37
CA GLU A 31 14.02 10.55 1.71
C GLU A 31 14.41 9.09 1.92
N PHE A 32 14.01 8.16 1.03
CA PHE A 32 14.35 6.73 1.13
C PHE A 32 14.42 6.05 -0.25
N ASP A 33 15.08 4.89 -0.34
CA ASP A 33 15.09 4.08 -1.55
C ASP A 33 15.01 2.57 -1.27
N TYR A 34 15.08 1.75 -2.33
CA TYR A 34 15.06 0.28 -2.25
C TYR A 34 16.43 -0.38 -2.49
N GLY A 35 17.50 0.39 -2.58
CA GLY A 35 18.85 -0.12 -2.84
C GLY A 35 19.39 -0.91 -1.66
N GLU A 36 19.72 -2.19 -1.84
CA GLU A 36 20.16 -3.04 -0.73
C GLU A 36 21.43 -2.53 0.00
N LYS A 37 22.33 -1.89 -0.75
CA LYS A 37 23.59 -1.31 -0.27
C LYS A 37 23.51 0.21 -0.10
N SER A 38 22.34 0.81 -0.31
CA SER A 38 22.15 2.26 -0.19
C SER A 38 22.09 2.66 1.28
N GLU A 39 22.66 3.83 1.61
CA GLU A 39 22.49 4.47 2.91
C GLU A 39 21.04 4.88 3.18
N LYS A 40 20.22 4.99 2.12
CA LYS A 40 18.78 5.26 2.16
C LYS A 40 17.92 3.99 1.95
N GLY A 41 18.56 2.83 1.87
CA GLY A 41 17.91 1.57 1.57
C GLY A 41 17.11 0.95 2.73
N PRO A 42 16.38 -0.16 2.50
CA PRO A 42 15.47 -0.73 3.48
C PRO A 42 16.09 -1.13 4.82
N LYS A 43 17.38 -1.52 4.83
CA LYS A 43 18.14 -1.84 6.06
C LYS A 43 18.45 -0.60 6.91
N MET A 44 18.33 0.59 6.32
CA MET A 44 18.70 1.87 6.92
C MET A 44 17.50 2.75 7.23
N TRP A 45 16.29 2.46 6.70
CA TRP A 45 15.10 3.30 6.87
C TRP A 45 14.87 3.76 8.31
N GLY A 46 14.94 2.86 9.30
CA GLY A 46 14.73 3.22 10.69
C GLY A 46 15.83 4.07 11.35
N LYS A 47 16.93 4.33 10.64
CA LYS A 47 18.01 5.25 11.07
C LYS A 47 17.94 6.60 10.40
N LEU A 48 17.14 6.76 9.34
CA LEU A 48 17.05 8.00 8.57
C LEU A 48 16.30 9.09 9.33
N LYS A 49 15.26 8.69 10.07
CA LYS A 49 14.41 9.59 10.85
C LYS A 49 13.92 8.91 12.12
N LYS A 50 13.71 9.70 13.17
CA LYS A 50 13.17 9.21 14.45
C LYS A 50 11.78 8.58 14.27
N GLU A 51 10.93 9.21 13.45
CA GLU A 51 9.56 8.72 13.21
C GLU A 51 9.52 7.40 12.43
N TRP A 52 10.66 6.95 11.88
CA TRP A 52 10.78 5.72 11.09
C TRP A 52 11.43 4.58 11.87
N GLU A 53 11.74 4.77 13.16
CA GLU A 53 12.46 3.79 14.00
C GLU A 53 11.82 2.38 13.97
N ALA A 54 10.49 2.31 13.84
CA ALA A 54 9.73 1.07 13.72
C ALA A 54 10.17 0.21 12.53
N CYS A 55 10.70 0.82 11.46
CA CYS A 55 11.23 0.09 10.32
C CYS A 55 12.38 -0.87 10.68
N ASN A 56 13.12 -0.60 11.77
CA ASN A 56 14.23 -1.44 12.25
C ASN A 56 13.91 -2.18 13.55
N ASN A 57 13.14 -1.55 14.44
CA ASN A 57 12.93 -2.05 15.81
C ASN A 57 11.56 -2.70 16.01
N GLY A 58 10.67 -2.64 15.02
CA GLY A 58 9.35 -3.27 15.10
C GLY A 58 9.41 -4.78 15.03
N GLU A 59 8.58 -5.46 15.82
CA GLU A 59 8.50 -6.93 15.88
C GLU A 59 7.34 -7.50 15.03
N MET A 60 6.51 -6.62 14.47
CA MET A 60 5.39 -6.97 13.60
C MET A 60 5.54 -6.38 12.20
N GLN A 61 6.78 -6.27 11.71
CA GLN A 61 7.08 -5.73 10.40
C GLN A 61 6.60 -6.61 9.24
N SER A 62 6.23 -5.97 8.14
CA SER A 62 5.83 -6.56 6.86
C SER A 62 6.81 -6.16 5.74
N PRO A 63 6.96 -6.96 4.67
CA PRO A 63 6.24 -8.21 4.34
C PRO A 63 6.82 -9.45 5.03
N ILE A 64 6.08 -10.56 5.03
CA ILE A 64 6.55 -11.88 5.51
C ILE A 64 6.27 -13.00 4.49
N ASP A 65 6.89 -14.17 4.69
CA ASP A 65 6.51 -15.39 3.95
C ASP A 65 5.24 -16.02 4.52
N MET A 66 4.31 -16.38 3.64
CA MET A 66 3.10 -17.13 3.96
C MET A 66 3.39 -18.63 3.93
N SER A 67 4.19 -19.12 4.88
CA SER A 67 4.53 -20.55 5.00
C SER A 67 3.37 -21.39 5.54
N HIS A 68 3.25 -22.65 5.08
CA HIS A 68 2.21 -23.61 5.45
C HIS A 68 2.29 -24.20 6.87
N GLU A 69 2.82 -23.48 7.85
CA GLU A 69 2.89 -23.97 9.23
C GLU A 69 1.59 -23.67 10.00
N ARG A 70 0.80 -24.73 10.29
CA ARG A 70 -0.38 -24.77 11.18
C ARG A 70 -1.16 -23.44 11.26
N VAL A 71 -1.65 -23.00 10.11
CA VAL A 71 -2.56 -21.86 9.98
C VAL A 71 -3.87 -22.18 10.71
N ARG A 72 -4.28 -21.33 11.65
CA ARG A 72 -5.61 -21.41 12.26
C ARG A 72 -6.66 -21.09 11.19
N ILE A 73 -7.66 -21.95 11.05
CA ILE A 73 -8.71 -21.77 10.04
C ILE A 73 -9.72 -20.73 10.54
N ILE A 74 -10.02 -19.74 9.69
CA ILE A 74 -11.15 -18.82 9.89
C ILE A 74 -12.18 -19.16 8.80
N GLN A 75 -13.46 -19.30 9.17
CA GLN A 75 -14.51 -19.75 8.24
C GLN A 75 -15.36 -18.61 7.67
N LYS A 76 -15.38 -17.43 8.30
CA LYS A 76 -16.23 -16.31 7.86
C LYS A 76 -15.47 -15.39 6.88
N PRO A 77 -15.86 -15.31 5.60
CA PRO A 77 -15.26 -14.38 4.65
C PRO A 77 -15.52 -12.92 5.03
N ASP A 78 -14.53 -12.06 4.80
CA ASP A 78 -14.76 -10.62 4.83
C ASP A 78 -15.82 -10.24 3.78
N LYS A 79 -16.77 -9.39 4.20
CA LYS A 79 -17.74 -8.78 3.29
C LYS A 79 -17.11 -7.53 2.70
N ARG A 80 -17.32 -7.31 1.40
CA ARG A 80 -16.82 -6.14 0.67
C ARG A 80 -17.98 -5.50 -0.06
N HIS A 81 -18.08 -4.18 0.06
CA HIS A 81 -19.13 -3.37 -0.53
C HIS A 81 -18.48 -2.20 -1.25
N TYR A 82 -17.85 -2.48 -2.40
CA TYR A 82 -17.22 -1.45 -3.23
C TYR A 82 -18.22 -0.78 -4.17
N LYS A 83 -17.95 0.49 -4.48
CA LYS A 83 -18.79 1.35 -5.32
C LYS A 83 -17.93 2.08 -6.34
N LEU A 84 -18.52 2.39 -7.49
CA LEU A 84 -17.94 3.27 -8.49
C LEU A 84 -17.66 4.64 -7.86
N CYS A 85 -16.44 5.13 -7.98
CA CYS A 85 -16.04 6.41 -7.38
C CYS A 85 -14.99 7.09 -8.26
N ASN A 86 -14.93 8.42 -8.23
CA ASN A 86 -13.91 9.16 -8.97
C ASN A 86 -12.52 8.87 -8.41
N ALA A 87 -11.50 8.77 -9.26
CA ALA A 87 -10.15 8.43 -8.85
C ALA A 87 -9.09 9.20 -9.63
N THR A 88 -7.90 9.31 -9.04
CA THR A 88 -6.69 9.80 -9.70
C THR A 88 -5.62 8.73 -9.68
N VAL A 89 -4.84 8.63 -10.76
CA VAL A 89 -3.54 7.96 -10.71
C VAL A 89 -2.50 9.00 -10.30
N LYS A 90 -1.62 8.64 -9.36
CA LYS A 90 -0.52 9.48 -8.89
C LYS A 90 0.77 8.68 -8.94
N ASN A 91 1.79 9.24 -9.56
CA ASN A 91 3.17 8.80 -9.36
C ASN A 91 3.66 9.36 -8.02
N ARG A 92 3.93 8.48 -7.05
CA ARG A 92 4.50 8.86 -5.74
C ARG A 92 6.02 8.67 -5.71
N GLY A 93 6.62 8.55 -6.90
CA GLY A 93 8.02 8.28 -7.22
C GLY A 93 8.57 6.93 -6.74
N HIS A 94 8.12 6.40 -5.60
CA HIS A 94 8.43 5.04 -5.14
C HIS A 94 7.43 3.98 -5.62
N ASP A 95 6.22 4.40 -6.01
CA ASP A 95 5.22 3.56 -6.66
C ASP A 95 4.22 4.38 -7.49
N ILE A 96 3.36 3.66 -8.19
CA ILE A 96 2.16 4.23 -8.81
C ILE A 96 0.97 3.90 -7.91
N SER A 97 0.22 4.93 -7.52
CA SER A 97 -0.99 4.79 -6.72
C SER A 97 -2.23 5.22 -7.49
N LEU A 98 -3.34 4.54 -7.22
CA LEU A 98 -4.68 4.90 -7.65
C LEU A 98 -5.47 5.29 -6.40
N GLN A 99 -5.88 6.55 -6.33
CA GLN A 99 -6.50 7.14 -5.14
C GLN A 99 -7.95 7.49 -5.43
N TRP A 100 -8.88 6.97 -4.64
CA TRP A 100 -10.29 7.29 -4.78
C TRP A 100 -10.67 8.55 -3.98
N HIS A 101 -11.53 9.38 -4.58
CA HIS A 101 -11.98 10.66 -4.05
C HIS A 101 -13.48 10.57 -3.75
N GLY A 102 -13.81 10.14 -2.52
CA GLY A 102 -15.18 9.94 -2.06
C GLY A 102 -15.40 8.51 -1.53
N ASP A 103 -16.66 8.07 -1.53
CA ASP A 103 -17.03 6.73 -1.07
C ASP A 103 -16.83 5.67 -2.18
N ALA A 104 -15.63 5.08 -2.24
CA ALA A 104 -15.35 3.90 -3.06
C ALA A 104 -15.88 2.59 -2.44
N GLY A 105 -16.59 2.68 -1.31
CA GLY A 105 -17.04 1.56 -0.51
C GLY A 105 -15.99 1.04 0.46
N SER A 106 -16.21 -0.14 1.03
CA SER A 106 -15.45 -0.63 2.17
C SER A 106 -15.26 -2.15 2.22
N VAL A 107 -14.39 -2.58 3.12
CA VAL A 107 -14.33 -3.96 3.64
C VAL A 107 -14.81 -3.99 5.10
N LEU A 108 -15.61 -5.00 5.44
CA LEU A 108 -16.08 -5.24 6.81
C LEU A 108 -15.23 -6.35 7.44
N ILE A 109 -14.50 -6.02 8.51
CA ILE A 109 -13.70 -6.97 9.28
C ILE A 109 -14.17 -6.92 10.74
N ASN A 110 -14.64 -8.07 11.26
CA ASN A 110 -15.12 -8.23 12.63
C ASN A 110 -16.15 -7.16 13.07
N GLY A 111 -17.06 -6.77 12.16
CA GLY A 111 -18.08 -5.76 12.44
C GLY A 111 -17.62 -4.31 12.21
N THR A 112 -16.33 -4.08 11.99
CA THR A 112 -15.78 -2.74 11.71
C THR A 112 -15.63 -2.52 10.21
N ASN A 113 -16.18 -1.42 9.72
CA ASN A 113 -16.04 -0.99 8.32
C ASN A 113 -14.72 -0.25 8.10
N TYR A 114 -14.03 -0.60 7.02
CA TYR A 114 -12.80 0.06 6.58
C TYR A 114 -13.00 0.58 5.15
N PRO A 115 -13.27 1.89 4.96
CA PRO A 115 -13.36 2.53 3.66
C PRO A 115 -12.09 2.36 2.82
N LEU A 116 -12.25 2.01 1.55
CA LEU A 116 -11.14 1.93 0.58
C LEU A 116 -10.62 3.33 0.25
N GLN A 117 -9.31 3.52 0.35
CA GLN A 117 -8.67 4.82 0.10
C GLN A 117 -7.86 4.80 -1.19
N GLN A 118 -6.99 3.80 -1.34
CA GLN A 118 -6.05 3.75 -2.46
C GLN A 118 -5.62 2.32 -2.77
N ALA A 119 -5.09 2.13 -3.97
CA ALA A 119 -4.39 0.92 -4.35
C ALA A 119 -3.07 1.27 -5.05
N HIS A 120 -2.02 0.49 -4.81
CA HIS A 120 -0.71 0.71 -5.42
C HIS A 120 -0.04 -0.63 -5.76
N TRP A 121 1.04 -0.58 -6.53
CA TRP A 121 1.72 -1.76 -7.07
C TRP A 121 3.20 -1.79 -6.71
N HIS A 122 3.65 -2.97 -6.30
CA HIS A 122 5.04 -3.34 -6.10
C HIS A 122 5.50 -4.35 -7.14
N SER A 123 6.72 -4.21 -7.65
CA SER A 123 7.37 -5.24 -8.47
C SER A 123 8.85 -5.39 -8.09
N PRO A 124 9.33 -6.59 -7.72
CA PRO A 124 8.58 -7.85 -7.57
C PRO A 124 7.55 -7.78 -6.42
N SER A 125 6.80 -8.86 -6.19
CA SER A 125 5.95 -8.93 -4.99
C SER A 125 6.78 -8.75 -3.73
N GLU A 126 6.17 -8.19 -2.69
CA GLU A 126 6.80 -8.00 -1.39
C GLU A 126 6.67 -9.27 -0.56
N HIS A 127 5.45 -9.79 -0.47
CA HIS A 127 5.16 -11.06 0.16
C HIS A 127 5.66 -12.24 -0.67
N THR A 128 5.91 -13.33 0.03
CA THR A 128 6.19 -14.64 -0.58
C THR A 128 5.19 -15.67 -0.07
N VAL A 129 5.04 -16.78 -0.80
CA VAL A 129 4.21 -17.91 -0.37
C VAL A 129 5.05 -19.17 -0.48
N ASN A 130 5.39 -19.77 0.66
CA ASN A 130 6.32 -20.90 0.77
C ASN A 130 7.66 -20.60 0.09
N GLY A 131 8.21 -19.42 0.40
CA GLY A 131 9.48 -18.94 -0.17
C GLY A 131 9.40 -18.47 -1.63
N ARG A 132 8.28 -18.69 -2.33
CA ARG A 132 8.11 -18.23 -3.70
C ARG A 132 7.78 -16.74 -3.73
N ARG A 133 8.64 -15.96 -4.39
CA ARG A 133 8.35 -14.57 -4.80
C ARG A 133 7.61 -14.54 -6.13
N PHE A 134 6.76 -13.53 -6.30
CA PHE A 134 5.93 -13.31 -7.48
C PHE A 134 6.39 -12.06 -8.23
N ASP A 135 5.88 -11.88 -9.46
CA ASP A 135 6.38 -10.86 -10.38
C ASP A 135 5.88 -9.45 -10.05
N MET A 136 4.73 -9.37 -9.38
CA MET A 136 4.12 -8.12 -8.93
C MET A 136 3.14 -8.40 -7.78
N GLU A 137 2.92 -7.39 -6.94
CA GLU A 137 1.91 -7.38 -5.90
C GLU A 137 1.14 -6.06 -5.94
N MET A 138 -0.18 -6.11 -5.75
CA MET A 138 -1.00 -4.93 -5.59
C MET A 138 -1.54 -4.89 -4.16
N HIS A 139 -1.49 -3.73 -3.54
CA HIS A 139 -2.07 -3.47 -2.23
C HIS A 139 -3.31 -2.62 -2.39
N MET A 140 -4.41 -2.99 -1.76
CA MET A 140 -5.60 -2.15 -1.60
C MET A 140 -5.69 -1.72 -0.14
N VAL A 141 -5.47 -0.43 0.11
CA VAL A 141 -5.38 0.16 1.45
C VAL A 141 -6.73 0.73 1.86
N HIS A 142 -7.19 0.30 3.02
CA HIS A 142 -8.42 0.76 3.65
C HIS A 142 -8.10 1.37 5.01
N PHE A 143 -8.84 2.41 5.38
CA PHE A 143 -8.55 3.18 6.58
C PHE A 143 -9.80 3.60 7.33
N ASN A 144 -9.80 3.41 8.64
CA ASN A 144 -10.81 3.92 9.56
C ASN A 144 -10.14 4.53 10.79
N GLU A 145 -10.21 5.86 10.90
CA GLU A 145 -9.63 6.64 12.00
C GLU A 145 -10.14 6.21 13.39
N ASN A 146 -11.39 5.75 13.46
CA ASN A 146 -12.09 5.40 14.70
C ASN A 146 -11.86 3.94 15.11
N ALA A 147 -11.16 3.13 14.31
CA ALA A 147 -10.89 1.74 14.62
C ALA A 147 -9.62 1.58 15.47
N THR A 148 -9.58 0.57 16.33
CA THR A 148 -8.37 0.21 17.10
C THR A 148 -7.20 -0.11 16.17
N ASN A 149 -7.43 -0.93 15.14
CA ASN A 149 -6.47 -1.19 14.07
C ASN A 149 -6.90 -0.38 12.84
N LYS A 150 -6.37 0.82 12.69
CA LYS A 150 -6.89 1.78 11.70
C LYS A 150 -6.74 1.34 10.24
N ILE A 151 -5.77 0.48 9.94
CA ILE A 151 -5.38 0.15 8.56
C ILE A 151 -5.66 -1.33 8.24
N VAL A 152 -6.29 -1.57 7.10
CA VAL A 152 -6.46 -2.90 6.50
C VAL A 152 -5.89 -2.87 5.10
N VAL A 153 -5.03 -3.84 4.78
CA VAL A 153 -4.48 -3.99 3.42
C VAL A 153 -4.87 -5.34 2.83
N ILE A 154 -5.43 -5.31 1.61
CA ILE A 154 -5.67 -6.51 0.81
C ILE A 154 -4.57 -6.61 -0.25
N GLY A 155 -3.71 -7.63 -0.14
CA GLY A 155 -2.64 -7.93 -1.08
C GLY A 155 -3.06 -8.93 -2.16
N VAL A 156 -2.81 -8.61 -3.43
CA VAL A 156 -3.06 -9.48 -4.59
C VAL A 156 -1.73 -9.79 -5.28
N LEU A 157 -1.36 -11.07 -5.34
CA LEU A 157 -0.12 -11.53 -5.98
C LEU A 157 -0.34 -11.82 -7.46
N TYR A 158 0.65 -11.50 -8.30
CA TYR A 158 0.60 -11.68 -9.75
C TYR A 158 1.82 -12.44 -10.27
N LYS A 159 1.60 -13.36 -11.19
CA LYS A 159 2.66 -13.95 -12.02
C LYS A 159 2.59 -13.45 -13.46
N ILE A 160 3.70 -13.48 -14.19
CA ILE A 160 3.69 -13.20 -15.62
C ILE A 160 2.73 -14.14 -16.35
N GLY A 161 1.89 -13.57 -17.21
CA GLY A 161 0.91 -14.28 -18.03
C GLY A 161 0.08 -13.32 -18.88
N LYS A 162 -1.22 -13.60 -19.00
CA LYS A 162 -2.16 -12.73 -19.73
C LYS A 162 -2.24 -11.34 -19.06
N PRO A 163 -2.40 -10.25 -19.84
CA PRO A 163 -2.54 -8.90 -19.30
C PRO A 163 -3.65 -8.79 -18.25
N ASP A 164 -3.39 -8.01 -17.21
CA ASP A 164 -4.43 -7.66 -16.24
C ASP A 164 -5.37 -6.61 -16.87
N ARG A 165 -6.67 -6.92 -16.92
CA ARG A 165 -7.66 -6.07 -17.60
C ARG A 165 -7.89 -4.75 -16.88
N PHE A 166 -7.73 -4.71 -15.56
CA PHE A 166 -7.92 -3.48 -14.78
C PHE A 166 -6.75 -2.54 -15.02
N LEU A 167 -5.52 -3.04 -14.89
CA LEU A 167 -4.32 -2.25 -15.17
C LEU A 167 -4.27 -1.76 -16.62
N SER A 168 -4.83 -2.52 -17.57
CA SER A 168 -4.97 -2.08 -18.97
C SER A 168 -5.77 -0.78 -19.12
N LYS A 169 -6.72 -0.49 -18.24
CA LYS A 169 -7.49 0.77 -18.27
C LYS A 169 -6.66 1.98 -17.85
N LEU A 170 -5.64 1.76 -17.03
CA LEU A 170 -4.78 2.81 -16.47
C LEU A 170 -3.53 3.06 -17.33
N ILE A 171 -3.28 2.25 -18.37
CA ILE A 171 -2.08 2.30 -19.20
C ILE A 171 -1.76 3.71 -19.72
N ARG A 172 -2.77 4.43 -20.23
CA ARG A 172 -2.55 5.77 -20.79
C ARG A 172 -2.14 6.77 -19.71
N ASN A 173 -2.77 6.68 -18.53
CA ASN A 173 -2.40 7.51 -17.40
C ASN A 173 -0.95 7.24 -16.97
N ILE A 174 -0.60 5.96 -16.76
CA ILE A 174 0.72 5.56 -16.25
C ILE A 174 1.82 5.85 -17.28
N SER A 175 1.63 5.51 -18.55
CA SER A 175 2.65 5.72 -19.59
C SER A 175 2.96 7.21 -19.80
N SER A 176 1.97 8.10 -19.54
CA SER A 176 2.19 9.54 -19.64
C SER A 176 3.02 10.14 -18.50
N MET A 177 3.24 9.37 -17.43
CA MET A 177 4.01 9.73 -16.22
C MET A 177 5.46 9.27 -16.26
N ILE A 178 5.86 8.49 -17.27
CA ILE A 178 7.25 8.09 -17.47
C ILE A 178 8.11 9.37 -17.57
N ASP A 179 9.24 9.36 -16.87
CA ASP A 179 10.17 10.49 -16.74
C ASP A 179 9.58 11.77 -16.08
N LYS A 180 8.39 11.68 -15.46
CA LYS A 180 7.75 12.80 -14.76
C LYS A 180 7.54 12.50 -13.29
N LYS A 181 8.07 13.41 -12.46
CA LYS A 181 7.97 13.34 -11.01
C LYS A 181 6.66 13.93 -10.51
N ASP A 182 6.10 13.32 -9.46
CA ASP A 182 4.93 13.82 -8.73
C ASP A 182 3.67 14.08 -9.59
N GLU A 183 3.56 13.42 -10.75
CA GLU A 183 2.45 13.67 -11.67
C GLU A 183 1.15 13.02 -11.16
N VAL A 184 0.09 13.81 -11.11
CA VAL A 184 -1.27 13.36 -10.80
C VAL A 184 -2.13 13.47 -12.06
N LYS A 185 -2.84 12.39 -12.40
CA LYS A 185 -3.78 12.35 -13.54
C LYS A 185 -5.15 11.90 -13.07
N ASN A 186 -6.19 12.54 -13.60
CA ASN A 186 -7.56 12.09 -13.43
C ASN A 186 -7.76 10.74 -14.15
N ALA A 187 -8.22 9.73 -13.42
CA ALA A 187 -8.58 8.41 -13.95
C ALA A 187 -10.08 8.30 -14.27
N GLY A 188 -10.88 9.29 -13.86
CA GLY A 188 -12.33 9.32 -13.95
C GLY A 188 -12.99 8.38 -12.95
N MET A 189 -14.20 7.93 -13.30
CA MET A 189 -14.97 7.00 -12.48
C MET A 189 -14.37 5.59 -12.58
N ILE A 190 -13.80 5.10 -11.48
CA ILE A 190 -13.20 3.77 -11.37
C ILE A 190 -14.00 2.93 -10.39
N ASP A 191 -14.37 1.73 -10.82
CA ASP A 191 -15.05 0.75 -9.98
C ASP A 191 -14.04 -0.25 -9.38
N PRO A 192 -13.80 -0.24 -8.05
CA PRO A 192 -12.88 -1.18 -7.42
C PRO A 192 -13.28 -2.65 -7.62
N ARG A 193 -14.55 -2.93 -7.94
CA ARG A 193 -15.03 -4.31 -8.21
C ARG A 193 -14.43 -4.91 -9.47
N GLU A 194 -13.90 -4.09 -10.37
CA GLU A 194 -13.20 -4.57 -11.56
C GLU A 194 -11.84 -5.18 -11.26
N ILE A 195 -11.26 -4.84 -10.10
CA ILE A 195 -10.04 -5.46 -9.59
C ILE A 195 -10.35 -6.91 -9.24
N LYS A 196 -9.75 -7.84 -10.00
CA LYS A 196 -9.95 -9.27 -9.79
C LYS A 196 -9.14 -9.80 -8.60
N ILE A 197 -9.56 -9.45 -7.38
CA ILE A 197 -8.95 -9.86 -6.11
C ILE A 197 -9.01 -11.39 -5.83
N GLY A 198 -9.73 -12.16 -6.64
CA GLY A 198 -9.68 -13.63 -6.61
C GLY A 198 -10.61 -14.30 -5.59
N SER A 199 -10.25 -15.51 -5.17
CA SER A 199 -11.12 -16.44 -4.42
C SER A 199 -11.42 -15.97 -3.00
N ARG A 200 -12.38 -16.63 -2.34
CA ARG A 200 -12.63 -16.47 -0.91
C ARG A 200 -11.41 -16.85 -0.04
N LYS A 201 -10.56 -17.80 -0.46
CA LYS A 201 -9.36 -18.23 0.29
C LYS A 201 -8.28 -17.11 0.39
N TYR A 202 -7.79 -16.82 1.60
CA TYR A 202 -6.72 -15.83 1.87
C TYR A 202 -5.95 -16.12 3.16
N TYR A 203 -4.74 -15.58 3.27
CA TYR A 203 -3.99 -15.51 4.51
C TYR A 203 -4.31 -14.21 5.24
N ARG A 204 -4.36 -14.25 6.57
CA ARG A 204 -4.60 -13.10 7.45
C ARG A 204 -3.53 -13.05 8.53
N TYR A 205 -2.93 -11.88 8.76
CA TYR A 205 -1.97 -11.66 9.84
C TYR A 205 -1.95 -10.18 10.26
N MET A 206 -1.37 -9.91 11.43
CA MET A 206 -1.08 -8.54 11.89
C MET A 206 0.35 -8.16 11.50
N GLY A 207 0.50 -7.02 10.85
CA GLY A 207 1.75 -6.56 10.28
C GLY A 207 1.95 -5.05 10.38
N SER A 208 2.73 -4.52 9.45
CA SER A 208 3.03 -3.10 9.32
C SER A 208 2.77 -2.57 7.91
N LEU A 209 2.92 -1.26 7.71
CA LEU A 209 3.21 -0.71 6.39
C LEU A 209 4.54 -1.26 5.87
N THR A 210 4.67 -1.40 4.55
CA THR A 210 5.89 -1.91 3.89
C THR A 210 6.79 -0.81 3.34
N VAL A 211 6.45 0.43 3.65
CA VAL A 211 7.27 1.62 3.43
C VAL A 211 7.34 2.43 4.72
N PRO A 212 8.32 3.34 4.88
CA PRO A 212 8.35 4.23 6.03
C PRO A 212 7.01 4.99 6.18
N PRO A 213 6.55 5.25 7.42
CA PRO A 213 7.22 5.02 8.71
C PRO A 213 7.13 3.58 9.26
N CYS A 214 6.70 2.61 8.45
CA CYS A 214 6.57 1.21 8.83
C CYS A 214 5.66 0.96 10.05
N THR A 215 4.61 1.78 10.19
CA THR A 215 3.62 1.71 11.26
C THR A 215 3.04 0.30 11.39
N GLU A 216 3.10 -0.27 12.60
CA GLU A 216 2.53 -1.57 12.93
C GLU A 216 1.02 -1.52 13.20
N GLY A 217 0.40 -2.68 13.43
CA GLY A 217 -1.03 -2.79 13.69
C GLY A 217 -1.90 -2.82 12.44
N VAL A 218 -1.28 -3.10 11.28
CA VAL A 218 -1.97 -3.27 9.99
C VAL A 218 -2.57 -4.67 9.89
N ILE A 219 -3.86 -4.75 9.56
CA ILE A 219 -4.53 -6.03 9.27
C ILE A 219 -4.27 -6.41 7.81
N TRP A 220 -3.41 -7.39 7.57
CA TRP A 220 -3.08 -7.87 6.23
C TRP A 220 -3.98 -9.01 5.78
N THR A 221 -4.43 -8.95 4.52
CA THR A 221 -5.19 -10.00 3.85
C THR A 221 -4.54 -10.36 2.52
N ILE A 222 -3.74 -11.42 2.47
CA ILE A 222 -3.06 -11.85 1.24
C ILE A 222 -3.91 -12.88 0.50
N LYS A 223 -4.37 -12.53 -0.70
CA LYS A 223 -5.23 -13.40 -1.51
C LYS A 223 -4.44 -14.62 -2.01
N LYS A 224 -4.94 -15.83 -1.72
CA LYS A 224 -4.28 -17.08 -2.12
C LYS A 224 -4.27 -17.29 -3.63
N LYS A 225 -5.30 -16.79 -4.34
CA LYS A 225 -5.40 -16.91 -5.80
C LYS A 225 -4.46 -15.91 -6.48
N VAL A 226 -3.38 -16.43 -7.05
CA VAL A 226 -2.42 -15.66 -7.86
C VAL A 226 -3.08 -15.25 -9.18
N ARG A 227 -2.95 -13.97 -9.53
CA ARG A 227 -3.45 -13.36 -10.77
C ARG A 227 -2.36 -13.33 -11.85
N THR A 228 -2.71 -12.88 -13.04
CA THR A 228 -1.76 -12.74 -14.14
C THR A 228 -1.61 -11.28 -14.54
N VAL A 229 -0.39 -10.89 -14.88
CA VAL A 229 -0.03 -9.59 -15.44
C VAL A 229 0.92 -9.82 -16.61
N SER A 230 0.89 -8.96 -17.62
CA SER A 230 1.84 -9.08 -18.74
C SER A 230 3.21 -8.48 -18.40
N ARG A 231 4.28 -8.94 -19.06
CA ARG A 231 5.62 -8.34 -18.90
C ARG A 231 5.63 -6.85 -19.24
N ALA A 232 4.89 -6.44 -20.27
CA ALA A 232 4.78 -5.05 -20.69
C ALA A 232 4.13 -4.16 -19.62
N GLN A 233 3.10 -4.66 -18.93
CA GLN A 233 2.46 -3.94 -17.83
C GLN A 233 3.38 -3.78 -16.62
N VAL A 234 4.13 -4.84 -16.26
CA VAL A 234 5.13 -4.74 -15.19
C VAL A 234 6.22 -3.74 -15.56
N LYS A 235 6.75 -3.82 -16.79
CA LYS A 235 7.77 -2.88 -17.30
C LYS A 235 7.30 -1.43 -17.22
N MET A 236 6.07 -1.15 -17.66
CA MET A 236 5.48 0.19 -17.58
C MET A 236 5.41 0.74 -16.16
N LEU A 237 5.02 -0.08 -15.17
CA LEU A 237 5.00 0.37 -13.77
C LEU A 237 6.41 0.69 -13.26
N ARG A 238 7.42 -0.10 -13.64
CA ARG A 238 8.81 0.12 -13.26
C ARG A 238 9.41 1.37 -13.91
N GLU A 239 9.07 1.63 -15.17
CA GLU A 239 9.56 2.81 -15.90
C GLU A 239 8.86 4.11 -15.47
N ALA A 240 7.67 4.02 -14.87
CA ALA A 240 6.97 5.19 -14.38
C ALA A 240 7.49 5.69 -13.03
N VAL A 241 8.11 4.83 -12.21
CA VAL A 241 8.69 5.20 -10.91
C VAL A 241 10.15 5.65 -11.07
N HIS A 242 10.75 6.20 -10.03
CA HIS A 242 12.14 6.65 -10.07
C HIS A 242 13.13 5.47 -10.15
N ASP A 243 14.32 5.69 -10.72
CA ASP A 243 15.34 4.65 -10.99
C ASP A 243 15.64 3.72 -9.80
N TYR A 244 15.64 4.27 -8.59
CA TYR A 244 15.91 3.53 -7.35
C TYR A 244 14.68 2.78 -6.78
N ALA A 245 13.54 2.91 -7.44
CA ALA A 245 12.27 2.26 -7.13
C ALA A 245 11.78 1.32 -8.24
N GLU A 246 12.53 1.13 -9.34
CA GLU A 246 12.21 0.12 -10.36
C GLU A 246 11.97 -1.28 -9.76
N ARG A 247 12.61 -1.55 -8.61
CA ARG A 247 12.38 -2.73 -7.79
C ARG A 247 11.93 -2.36 -6.38
N ASN A 248 10.76 -1.75 -6.28
CA ASN A 248 10.15 -1.25 -5.03
C ASN A 248 9.57 -2.35 -4.10
N GLY A 249 10.13 -3.56 -4.10
CA GLY A 249 9.69 -4.61 -3.18
C GLY A 249 10.55 -4.64 -1.91
N ARG A 250 10.01 -4.26 -0.74
CA ARG A 250 10.74 -4.36 0.54
C ARG A 250 11.17 -5.82 0.79
N PRO A 251 12.39 -6.05 1.30
CA PRO A 251 12.83 -7.39 1.73
C PRO A 251 11.91 -8.02 2.78
N LEU A 252 11.88 -9.35 2.84
CA LEU A 252 11.14 -10.08 3.87
C LEU A 252 11.63 -9.68 5.26
N GLN A 253 10.67 -9.51 6.15
CA GLN A 253 10.87 -9.24 7.56
C GLN A 253 10.70 -10.55 8.36
N PRO A 254 11.36 -10.70 9.52
CA PRO A 254 11.20 -11.88 10.34
C PRO A 254 9.74 -12.04 10.79
N LYS A 255 9.16 -13.24 10.63
CA LYS A 255 7.79 -13.54 11.09
C LYS A 255 7.64 -13.42 12.62
N HIS A 256 8.72 -13.65 13.37
CA HIS A 256 8.70 -13.82 14.82
C HIS A 256 7.63 -14.86 15.22
N LYS A 257 6.90 -14.63 16.32
CA LYS A 257 5.89 -15.56 16.85
C LYS A 257 4.47 -15.27 16.32
N ARG A 258 4.33 -14.43 15.28
CA ARG A 258 3.02 -13.98 14.79
C ARG A 258 2.22 -15.14 14.17
N PRO A 259 0.95 -15.33 14.56
CA PRO A 259 0.10 -16.30 13.91
C PRO A 259 -0.28 -15.80 12.50
N ILE A 260 -0.27 -16.73 11.55
CA ILE A 260 -0.91 -16.54 10.24
C ILE A 260 -2.17 -17.39 10.28
N TYR A 261 -3.28 -16.82 9.82
CA TYR A 261 -4.56 -17.50 9.69
C TYR A 261 -4.83 -17.80 8.23
N LEU A 262 -5.38 -18.97 7.93
CA LEU A 262 -5.85 -19.31 6.58
C LEU A 262 -7.36 -19.31 6.60
N MET A 263 -7.96 -18.40 5.85
CA MET A 263 -9.36 -18.49 5.57
C MET A 263 -9.59 -19.51 4.44
N ALA A 264 -10.41 -20.51 4.73
CA ALA A 264 -10.97 -21.43 3.76
C ALA A 264 -12.48 -21.51 4.01
N PRO A 265 -13.33 -21.24 3.00
CA PRO A 265 -14.76 -21.53 3.11
C PRO A 265 -14.95 -23.02 3.41
N ASP A 266 -15.96 -23.35 4.19
CA ASP A 266 -16.42 -24.73 4.30
C ASP A 266 -16.91 -25.16 2.92
N ASP A 267 -16.34 -26.24 2.36
CA ASP A 267 -16.71 -26.74 1.03
C ASP A 267 -18.02 -27.57 1.10
N THR A 268 -18.73 -27.56 2.24
CA THR A 268 -19.98 -28.29 2.53
C THR A 268 -21.25 -27.43 2.61
N ALA A 269 -21.22 -26.19 2.10
CA ALA A 269 -22.37 -25.27 2.09
C ALA A 269 -22.75 -24.81 0.68
#